data_AF-A0A3B1DSK6-F1
#
_entry.id   AF-A0A3B1DSK6-F1
#
_cell.length_a   1.000
_cell.length_b   1.000
_cell.length_c   1.000
_cell.angle_alpha   90.00
_cell.angle_beta   90.00
_cell.angle_gamma   90.00
#
_symmetry.space_group_name_H-M   'P 1'
#
loop_
_entity.id
_entity.type
_entity.pdbx_description
1 polymer ?
#
loop_
_entity_poly.entity_id
_entity_poly.type
_entity_poly.pdbx_seq_one_letter_code
_entity_poly.pdbx_strand_id
1 'polypeptide(L)'
;MALFKFRLQSLLNYRQNRRDQCRMLLAAVLAEDQKMIDQKAEFQQNRLETLEEIKRGGNQGAVDVDGISARRFHSTQLTIYMMGIDQQRTFIARQIELCRQALIQADQDVKVLEQLKEKQQTEFQALQNKKEDRQREESWSAIHR
;
A
#
# COMPACT_ATOMS: atom_id res chain seq x y z
N MET A 1 26.21 -34.18 4.06
CA MET A 1 25.10 -33.76 3.17
C MET A 1 25.46 -32.43 2.53
N ALA A 2 25.27 -32.27 1.22
CA ALA A 2 25.50 -30.97 0.56
C ALA A 2 24.35 -30.00 0.87
N LEU A 3 24.66 -28.72 1.09
CA LEU A 3 23.65 -27.67 1.30
C LEU A 3 23.14 -27.15 -0.06
N PHE A 4 21.83 -26.96 -0.17
CA PHE A 4 21.22 -26.33 -1.35
C PHE A 4 21.64 -24.85 -1.45
N LYS A 5 22.11 -24.43 -2.63
CA LYS A 5 22.46 -23.03 -2.91
C LYS A 5 21.71 -22.55 -4.14
N PHE A 6 20.81 -21.58 -3.95
CA PHE A 6 20.08 -20.95 -5.05
C PHE A 6 20.94 -19.86 -5.70
N ARG A 7 21.33 -20.06 -6.97
CA ARG A 7 22.25 -19.14 -7.68
C ARG A 7 21.69 -17.72 -7.84
N LEU A 8 20.37 -17.57 -7.90
CA LEU A 8 19.70 -16.27 -8.06
C LEU A 8 19.25 -15.66 -6.73
N GLN A 9 19.83 -16.06 -5.60
CA GLN A 9 19.43 -15.57 -4.29
C GLN A 9 19.59 -14.04 -4.16
N SER A 10 20.67 -13.46 -4.69
CA SER A 10 20.86 -12.00 -4.65
C SER A 10 19.81 -11.26 -5.47
N LEU A 11 19.41 -11.81 -6.63
CA LEU A 11 18.35 -11.24 -7.46
C LEU A 11 16.98 -11.34 -6.78
N LEU A 12 16.70 -12.47 -6.12
CA LEU A 12 15.48 -12.65 -5.32
C LEU A 12 15.39 -11.61 -4.20
N ASN A 13 16.47 -11.43 -3.43
CA ASN A 13 16.53 -10.43 -2.36
C ASN A 13 16.30 -9.02 -2.90
N TYR A 14 16.91 -8.68 -4.04
CA TYR A 14 16.71 -7.37 -4.69
C TYR A 14 15.25 -7.15 -5.08
N ARG A 15 14.60 -8.14 -5.71
CA ARG A 15 13.19 -8.02 -6.11
C ARG A 15 12.24 -7.95 -4.91
N GLN A 16 12.54 -8.68 -3.84
CA GLN A 16 11.79 -8.58 -2.58
C GLN A 16 11.89 -7.18 -1.98
N ASN A 17 13.10 -6.60 -1.93
CA ASN A 17 13.28 -5.21 -1.48
C ASN A 17 12.50 -4.22 -2.35
N ARG A 18 12.56 -4.36 -3.69
CA ARG A 18 11.79 -3.51 -4.62
C ARG A 18 10.28 -3.63 -4.37
N ARG A 19 9.75 -4.84 -4.14
CA ARG A 19 8.34 -5.04 -3.75
C ARG A 19 8.02 -4.30 -2.46
N ASP A 20 8.87 -4.41 -1.45
CA ASP A 20 8.65 -3.78 -0.15
C ASP A 20 8.68 -2.24 -0.29
N GLN A 21 9.55 -1.69 -1.13
CA GLN A 21 9.53 -0.26 -1.49
C GLN A 21 8.20 0.14 -2.16
N CYS A 22 7.70 -0.65 -3.11
CA CYS A 22 6.39 -0.39 -3.72
C CYS A 22 5.25 -0.41 -2.69
N ARG A 23 5.29 -1.31 -1.70
CA ARG A 23 4.32 -1.34 -0.60
C ARG A 23 4.39 -0.08 0.26
N MET A 24 5.59 0.35 0.62
CA MET A 24 5.78 1.58 1.40
C MET A 24 5.28 2.81 0.65
N LEU A 25 5.57 2.93 -0.64
CA LEU A 25 5.08 4.03 -1.48
C LEU A 25 3.55 4.03 -1.57
N LEU A 26 2.93 2.87 -1.82
CA LEU A 26 1.47 2.77 -1.85
C LEU A 26 0.84 3.17 -0.51
N ALA A 27 1.42 2.71 0.61
CA ALA A 27 0.95 3.07 1.94
C ALA A 27 1.05 4.57 2.20
N ALA A 28 2.16 5.21 1.79
CA ALA A 28 2.33 6.66 1.93
C ALA A 28 1.29 7.44 1.13
N VAL A 29 1.05 7.08 -0.13
CA VAL A 29 0.06 7.76 -0.99
C VAL A 29 -1.37 7.57 -0.45
N LEU A 30 -1.70 6.37 0.05
CA LEU A 30 -3.00 6.12 0.69
C LEU A 30 -3.19 6.95 1.97
N ALA A 31 -2.14 7.09 2.79
CA ALA A 31 -2.20 7.92 3.98
C ALA A 31 -2.42 9.39 3.65
N GLU A 32 -1.80 9.91 2.58
CA GLU A 32 -2.04 11.27 2.10
C GLU A 32 -3.47 11.47 1.56
N ASP A 33 -4.03 10.51 0.81
CA ASP A 33 -5.44 10.58 0.39
C ASP A 33 -6.38 10.62 1.61
N GLN A 34 -6.11 9.79 2.62
CA GLN A 34 -6.92 9.77 3.83
C GLN A 34 -6.86 11.10 4.58
N LYS A 35 -5.67 11.70 4.74
CA LYS A 35 -5.55 13.04 5.34
C LYS A 35 -6.39 14.08 4.60
N MET A 36 -6.43 14.02 3.27
CA MET A 36 -7.26 14.94 2.48
C MET A 36 -8.76 14.71 2.69
N ILE A 37 -9.19 13.45 2.81
CA ILE A 37 -10.58 13.11 3.17
C ILE A 37 -10.93 13.73 4.53
N ASP A 38 -10.07 13.53 5.52
CA ASP A 38 -10.29 13.99 6.89
C ASP A 38 -10.35 15.53 6.95
N GLN A 39 -9.42 16.21 6.27
CA GLN A 39 -9.41 17.68 6.15
C GLN A 39 -10.68 18.22 5.47
N LYS A 40 -11.15 17.55 4.41
CA LYS A 40 -12.40 17.94 3.75
C LYS A 40 -13.60 17.78 4.69
N ALA A 41 -13.64 16.69 5.44
CA ALA A 41 -14.71 16.45 6.41
C ALA A 41 -14.72 17.53 7.51
N GLU A 42 -13.54 17.95 7.98
CA GLU A 42 -13.39 19.05 8.93
C GLU A 42 -13.93 20.38 8.36
N PHE A 43 -13.54 20.74 7.13
CA PHE A 43 -14.08 21.95 6.47
C PHE A 43 -15.58 21.89 6.25
N GLN A 44 -16.12 20.71 5.92
CA GLN A 44 -17.54 20.52 5.77
C GLN A 44 -18.28 20.74 7.10
N GLN A 45 -17.75 20.20 8.20
CA GLN A 45 -18.29 20.38 9.54
C GLN A 45 -18.26 21.86 9.96
N ASN A 46 -17.10 22.53 9.82
CA ASN A 46 -16.95 23.95 10.13
C ASN A 46 -17.92 24.83 9.33
N ARG A 47 -18.18 24.46 8.07
CA ARG A 47 -19.15 25.16 7.22
C ARG A 47 -20.58 24.98 7.73
N LEU A 48 -20.97 23.77 8.14
CA LEU A 48 -22.29 23.53 8.72
C LEU A 48 -22.50 24.33 10.00
N GLU A 49 -21.51 24.37 10.88
CA GLU A 49 -21.54 25.15 12.11
C GLU A 49 -21.70 26.65 11.82
N THR A 50 -20.91 27.18 10.88
CA THR A 50 -21.01 28.59 10.45
C THR A 50 -22.42 28.92 9.93
N LEU A 51 -23.04 28.01 9.17
CA LEU A 51 -24.40 28.20 8.64
C LEU A 51 -25.47 28.16 9.73
N GLU A 52 -25.33 27.27 10.71
CA GLU A 52 -26.25 27.20 11.85
C GLU A 52 -26.14 28.44 12.76
N GLU A 53 -24.96 29.01 12.90
CA GLU A 53 -24.78 30.29 13.60
C GLU A 53 -25.47 31.45 12.86
N ILE A 54 -25.36 31.51 11.54
CA ILE A 54 -26.07 32.52 10.72
C ILE A 54 -27.59 32.40 10.94
N LYS A 55 -28.13 31.17 10.93
CA LYS A 55 -29.56 30.93 11.17
C LYS A 55 -29.99 31.39 12.57
N ARG A 56 -29.21 31.06 13.61
CA ARG A 56 -29.50 31.45 15.00
C ARG A 56 -29.47 32.97 15.17
N GLY A 57 -28.49 33.66 14.60
CA GLY A 57 -28.37 35.12 14.67
C GLY A 57 -29.52 35.85 13.98
N GLY A 58 -30.06 35.31 12.89
CA GLY A 58 -31.20 35.89 12.17
C GLY A 58 -32.52 35.88 12.95
N ASN A 59 -32.68 34.99 13.94
CA ASN A 59 -33.92 34.83 14.71
C ASN A 59 -34.02 35.72 15.97
N GLN A 60 -32.97 36.47 16.34
CA GLN A 60 -32.90 37.22 17.62
C GLN A 60 -33.20 38.73 17.51
N GLY A 61 -33.90 39.17 16.46
CA GLY A 61 -34.51 40.51 16.38
C GLY A 61 -33.57 41.68 16.05
N ALA A 62 -32.30 41.66 16.49
CA ALA A 62 -31.26 42.58 16.04
C ALA A 62 -30.33 41.86 15.05
N VAL A 63 -30.49 42.15 13.76
CA VAL A 63 -29.71 41.51 12.69
C VAL A 63 -28.37 42.25 12.52
N ASP A 64 -27.28 41.61 12.93
CA ASP A 64 -25.92 42.04 12.60
C ASP A 64 -25.59 41.65 11.15
N VAL A 65 -25.85 42.59 10.24
CA VAL A 65 -25.66 42.40 8.78
C VAL A 65 -24.20 42.15 8.44
N ASP A 66 -23.26 42.85 9.09
CA ASP A 66 -21.84 42.73 8.83
C ASP A 66 -21.29 41.38 9.30
N GLY A 67 -21.69 40.94 10.50
CA GLY A 67 -21.35 39.62 11.03
C GLY A 67 -21.90 38.47 10.17
N ILE A 68 -23.13 38.59 9.67
CA ILE A 68 -23.71 37.59 8.76
C ILE A 68 -22.97 37.57 7.42
N SER A 69 -22.63 38.74 6.87
CA SER A 69 -21.87 38.85 5.63
C SER A 69 -20.49 38.19 5.74
N ALA A 70 -19.76 38.47 6.83
CA ALA A 70 -18.45 37.86 7.11
C ALA A 70 -18.53 36.33 7.22
N ARG A 71 -19.53 35.80 7.94
CA ARG A 71 -19.74 34.34 8.06
C ARG A 71 -20.12 33.69 6.73
N ARG A 72 -20.93 34.34 5.90
CA ARG A 72 -21.25 33.86 4.54
C ARG A 72 -20.03 33.83 3.64
N PHE A 73 -19.17 34.86 3.73
CA PHE A 73 -17.90 34.89 3.01
C PHE A 73 -17.01 33.73 3.45
N HIS A 74 -16.85 33.51 4.76
CA HIS A 74 -16.09 32.39 5.31
C HIS A 74 -16.61 31.02 4.82
N SER A 75 -17.93 30.79 4.86
CA SER A 75 -18.55 29.57 4.32
C SER A 75 -18.26 29.36 2.82
N THR A 76 -18.19 30.45 2.05
CA THR A 76 -17.80 30.39 0.63
C THR A 76 -16.33 29.99 0.50
N GLN A 77 -15.43 30.54 1.30
CA GLN A 77 -14.01 30.17 1.30
C GLN A 77 -13.81 28.68 1.64
N LEU A 78 -14.51 28.15 2.66
CA LEU A 78 -14.49 26.72 2.98
C LEU A 78 -14.94 25.86 1.80
N THR A 79 -15.93 26.33 1.04
CA THR A 79 -16.39 25.62 -0.17
C THR A 79 -15.30 25.58 -1.25
N ILE A 80 -14.59 26.69 -1.46
CA ILE A 80 -13.47 26.76 -2.41
C ILE A 80 -12.33 25.82 -1.97
N TYR A 81 -12.00 25.79 -0.68
CA TYR A 81 -10.96 24.87 -0.17
C TYR A 81 -11.34 23.40 -0.37
N MET A 82 -12.59 23.03 -0.09
CA MET A 82 -13.08 21.66 -0.35
C MET A 82 -13.00 21.28 -1.83
N MET A 83 -13.33 22.21 -2.74
CA MET A 83 -13.18 21.98 -4.18
C MET A 83 -11.72 21.79 -4.60
N GLY A 84 -10.81 22.57 -4.00
CA GLY A 84 -9.37 22.41 -4.19
C GLY A 84 -8.86 21.04 -3.74
N ILE A 85 -9.33 20.56 -2.58
CA ILE A 85 -9.03 19.20 -2.09
C ILE A 85 -9.56 18.16 -3.08
N ASP A 86 -10.80 18.27 -3.54
CA ASP A 86 -11.37 17.31 -4.50
C ASP A 86 -10.54 17.23 -5.78
N GLN A 87 -10.09 18.38 -6.30
CA GLN A 87 -9.22 18.43 -7.46
C GLN A 87 -7.88 17.75 -7.19
N GLN A 88 -7.24 18.02 -6.04
CA GLN A 88 -5.98 17.39 -5.65
C GLN A 88 -6.11 15.86 -5.53
N ARG A 89 -7.22 15.39 -4.96
CA ARG A 89 -7.51 13.96 -4.80
C ARG A 89 -7.65 13.24 -6.14
N THR A 90 -8.08 13.90 -7.21
CA THR A 90 -8.07 13.27 -8.55
C THR A 90 -6.65 12.90 -9.02
N PHE A 91 -5.65 13.72 -8.67
CA PHE A 91 -4.24 13.43 -8.99
C PHE A 91 -3.70 12.31 -8.10
N ILE A 92 -4.03 12.32 -6.81
CA ILE A 92 -3.62 11.26 -5.88
C ILE A 92 -4.23 9.92 -6.26
N ALA A 93 -5.51 9.89 -6.67
CA ALA A 93 -6.15 8.67 -7.16
C ALA A 93 -5.38 8.04 -8.32
N ARG A 94 -4.88 8.86 -9.26
CA ARG A 94 -4.02 8.38 -10.35
C ARG A 94 -2.68 7.83 -9.84
N GLN A 95 -2.08 8.46 -8.84
CA GLN A 95 -0.84 7.95 -8.22
C GLN A 95 -1.07 6.62 -7.51
N ILE A 96 -2.19 6.46 -6.78
CA ILE A 96 -2.57 5.20 -6.14
C ILE A 96 -2.63 4.07 -7.17
N GLU A 97 -3.28 4.30 -8.31
CA GLU A 97 -3.38 3.30 -9.37
C GLU A 97 -2.00 2.93 -9.96
N LEU A 98 -1.12 3.91 -10.18
CA LEU A 98 0.25 3.64 -10.62
C LEU A 98 1.04 2.82 -9.59
N CYS A 99 0.92 3.16 -8.30
CA CYS A 99 1.56 2.40 -7.22
C CYS A 99 1.02 0.96 -7.12
N ARG A 100 -0.29 0.77 -7.31
CA ARG A 100 -0.92 -0.57 -7.34
C ARG A 100 -0.38 -1.41 -8.49
N GLN A 101 -0.30 -0.84 -9.69
CA GLN A 101 0.25 -1.52 -10.87
C GLN A 101 1.72 -1.90 -10.66
N ALA A 102 2.52 -0.97 -10.13
CA ALA A 102 3.92 -1.23 -9.82
C ALA A 102 4.10 -2.35 -8.77
N LEU A 103 3.25 -2.36 -7.74
CA LEU A 103 3.26 -3.41 -6.72
C LEU A 103 2.90 -4.78 -7.31
N ILE A 104 1.86 -4.86 -8.15
CA ILE A 104 1.46 -6.10 -8.83
C ILE A 104 2.63 -6.66 -9.67
N GLN A 105 3.30 -5.80 -10.43
CA GLN A 105 4.46 -6.21 -11.21
C GLN A 105 5.59 -6.72 -10.31
N ALA A 106 5.89 -6.02 -9.22
CA ALA A 106 6.92 -6.43 -8.26
C ALA A 106 6.59 -7.77 -7.58
N ASP A 107 5.32 -8.01 -7.24
CA ASP A 107 4.86 -9.28 -6.68
C ASP A 107 5.02 -10.43 -7.68
N GLN A 108 4.64 -10.23 -8.94
CA GLN A 108 4.84 -11.22 -10.00
C GLN A 108 6.34 -11.54 -10.18
N ASP A 109 7.16 -10.50 -10.19
CA ASP A 109 8.62 -10.59 -10.34
C ASP A 109 9.28 -11.42 -9.23
N VAL A 110 8.79 -11.31 -7.99
CA VAL A 110 9.24 -12.11 -6.84
C VAL A 110 8.73 -13.55 -6.96
N LYS A 111 7.44 -13.72 -7.25
CA LYS A 111 6.79 -15.03 -7.31
C LYS A 111 7.45 -15.97 -8.32
N VAL A 112 7.85 -15.45 -9.48
CA VAL A 112 8.57 -16.23 -10.50
C VAL A 112 9.89 -16.82 -9.95
N LEU A 113 10.65 -16.04 -9.19
CA LEU A 113 11.91 -16.50 -8.61
C LEU A 113 11.71 -17.45 -7.42
N GLU A 114 10.68 -17.23 -6.61
CA GLU A 114 10.32 -18.13 -5.51
C GLU A 114 9.92 -19.51 -6.04
N GLN A 115 9.07 -19.56 -7.07
CA GLN A 115 8.71 -20.81 -7.74
C GLN A 115 9.91 -21.52 -8.36
N LEU A 116 10.82 -20.77 -9.00
CA LEU A 116 12.05 -21.35 -9.54
C LEU A 116 12.96 -21.92 -8.45
N LYS A 117 13.08 -21.21 -7.32
CA LYS A 117 13.86 -21.65 -6.16
C LYS A 117 13.27 -22.94 -5.57
N GLU A 118 11.95 -22.98 -5.37
CA GLU A 118 11.24 -24.15 -4.84
C GLU A 118 11.42 -25.36 -5.76
N LYS A 119 11.29 -25.18 -7.07
CA LYS A 119 11.54 -26.25 -8.05
C LYS A 119 12.98 -26.78 -7.96
N GLN A 120 13.98 -25.90 -7.93
CA GLN A 120 15.38 -26.34 -7.82
C GLN A 120 15.66 -27.02 -6.47
N GLN A 121 15.01 -26.59 -5.40
CA GLN A 121 15.15 -27.18 -4.08
C GLN A 121 14.57 -28.60 -4.03
N THR A 122 13.39 -28.80 -4.61
CA THR A 122 12.75 -30.13 -4.69
C THR A 122 13.57 -31.09 -5.55
N GLU A 123 14.09 -30.64 -6.70
CA GLU A 123 15.00 -31.42 -7.54
C GLU A 123 16.30 -31.79 -6.79
N PHE A 124 16.88 -30.84 -6.05
CA PHE A 124 18.06 -31.10 -5.24
C PHE A 124 17.81 -32.13 -4.14
N GLN A 125 16.69 -32.03 -3.42
CA GLN A 125 16.29 -32.98 -2.38
C GLN A 125 16.09 -34.38 -2.96
N ALA A 126 15.41 -34.51 -4.10
CA ALA A 126 15.22 -35.79 -4.76
C ALA A 126 16.56 -36.44 -5.16
N LEU A 127 17.55 -35.64 -5.60
CA LEU A 127 18.89 -36.13 -5.92
C LEU A 127 19.68 -36.55 -4.67
N GLN A 128 19.55 -35.84 -3.55
CA GLN A 128 20.19 -36.24 -2.28
C GLN A 128 19.60 -37.57 -1.78
N ASN A 129 18.27 -37.69 -1.75
CA ASN A 129 17.60 -38.92 -1.31
C ASN A 129 18.05 -40.13 -2.13
N LYS A 130 18.09 -40.01 -3.47
CA LYS A 130 18.59 -41.09 -4.36
C LYS A 130 20.04 -41.48 -4.08
N LYS A 131 20.91 -40.53 -3.72
CA LYS A 131 22.30 -40.82 -3.38
C LYS A 131 22.42 -41.53 -2.04
N GLU A 132 21.65 -41.09 -1.06
CA GLU A 132 21.62 -41.70 0.27
C GLU A 132 21.06 -43.13 0.21
N ASP A 133 19.99 -43.35 -0.55
CA ASP A 133 19.42 -44.68 -0.76
C ASP A 133 20.46 -45.63 -1.38
N ARG A 134 21.16 -45.18 -2.43
CA ARG A 134 22.24 -45.96 -3.05
C ARG A 134 23.38 -46.27 -2.06
N GLN A 135 23.80 -45.30 -1.25
CA GLN A 135 24.83 -45.52 -0.23
C GLN A 135 24.38 -46.51 0.86
N ARG A 136 23.10 -46.49 1.23
CA ARG A 136 22.51 -47.48 2.14
C ARG A 136 22.50 -48.88 1.53
N GLU A 137 22.15 -49.03 0.25
CA GLU A 137 22.19 -50.31 -0.46
C GLU A 137 23.63 -50.86 -0.56
N GLU A 138 24.58 -50.01 -0.96
CA GLU A 138 26.00 -50.37 -1.06
C GLU A 138 26.56 -50.82 0.29
N SER A 139 26.33 -50.05 1.37
CA SER A 139 26.76 -50.42 2.72
C SER A 139 26.12 -51.70 3.23
N TRP A 140 24.82 -51.91 2.98
CA TRP A 140 24.13 -53.14 3.37
C TRP A 140 24.72 -54.36 2.65
N SER A 141 25.00 -54.25 1.35
CA SER A 141 25.61 -55.31 0.54
C SER A 141 27.06 -55.63 0.96
N ALA A 142 27.81 -54.64 1.44
CA ALA A 142 29.19 -54.81 1.89
C ALA A 142 29.28 -55.51 3.27
N ILE A 143 28.26 -55.33 4.12
CA ILE A 143 28.19 -55.97 5.44
C ILE A 143 27.71 -57.43 5.35
N HIS A 144 26.88 -57.76 4.37
CA HIS A 144 26.28 -59.10 4.20
C HIS A 144 26.99 -59.98 3.16
N ARG A 145 28.24 -59.65 2.82
CA ARG A 145 29.17 -60.50 2.07
C ARG A 145 30.12 -61.21 3.01
#